data_AF-A0A833YV19-F1
#
_entry.id   AF-A0A833YV19-F1
#
_cell.length_a   1.000
_cell.length_b   1.000
_cell.length_c   1.000
_cell.angle_alpha   90.00
_cell.angle_beta   90.00
_cell.angle_gamma   90.00
#
_symmetry.space_group_name_H-M   'P 1'
#
loop_
_entity.id
_entity.type
_entity.pdbx_description
1 polymer ?
#
loop_
_entity_poly.entity_id
_entity_poly.type
_entity_poly.pdbx_seq_one_letter_code
_entity_poly.pdbx_strand_id
1 'polypeptide(L)'
;MPSRNVSLRLQGLREKDSGSYFCSVTVQDRQGNNRSHSSKTLELDVFVPPAPPSCHLLGVPRVGTNVTLSCQTPRSKPLALYQWVRPPPSTQVFYPPTLDAIRGTLRLKNLTTSMSGVYTCRASNSVGSAQCNMTLEVITGPGAAVVAGAVVGALVGLGLLAALVLLCQRQGKALEEPANDIKEDAVAPRTLPWPKGSDTISKNGTLSSVTSSPALRPPQGPRRPVAVTPTPSPGRVPTSALSRKGAVPVMVPAQNQAGSLV
;
A
#
# COMPACT_ATOMS: atom_id res chain seq x y z
N MET A 1 50.87 9.08 -49.30
CA MET A 1 51.44 9.88 -48.19
C MET A 1 50.78 9.41 -46.90
N PRO A 2 51.51 9.07 -45.82
CA PRO A 2 50.88 8.66 -44.57
C PRO A 2 50.02 9.82 -44.04
N SER A 3 48.80 9.49 -43.60
CA SER A 3 47.85 10.46 -43.07
C SER A 3 48.42 11.13 -41.82
N ARG A 4 48.52 12.46 -41.83
CA ARG A 4 48.96 13.26 -40.67
C ARG A 4 47.95 13.29 -39.52
N ASN A 5 46.76 12.73 -39.73
CA ASN A 5 45.67 12.73 -38.78
C ASN A 5 45.66 11.43 -37.97
N VAL A 6 45.74 11.54 -36.65
CA VAL A 6 45.72 10.43 -35.67
C VAL A 6 44.50 10.55 -34.74
N SER A 7 43.40 11.14 -35.23
CA SER A 7 42.18 11.34 -34.45
C SER A 7 41.48 10.03 -34.09
N LEU A 8 41.09 9.89 -32.82
CA LEU A 8 40.21 8.81 -32.35
C LEU A 8 38.76 9.30 -32.30
N ARG A 9 37.83 8.56 -32.92
CA ARG A 9 36.39 8.85 -32.86
C ARG A 9 35.66 7.73 -32.13
N LEU A 10 35.05 8.06 -31.00
CA LEU A 10 34.21 7.15 -30.23
C LEU A 10 32.73 7.44 -30.55
N GLN A 11 31.96 6.39 -30.81
CA GLN A 11 30.51 6.48 -31.06
C GLN A 11 29.76 5.59 -30.07
N GLY A 12 28.54 5.99 -29.69
CA GLY A 12 27.74 5.22 -28.74
C GLY A 12 28.39 5.13 -27.35
N LEU A 13 28.93 6.26 -26.86
CA LEU A 13 29.59 6.34 -25.56
C LEU A 13 28.67 5.83 -24.44
N ARG A 14 29.25 5.02 -23.57
CA ARG A 14 28.64 4.54 -22.32
C ARG A 14 29.42 5.13 -21.16
N GLU A 15 28.76 5.20 -20.00
CA GLU A 15 29.39 5.72 -18.77
C GLU A 15 30.74 5.06 -18.46
N LYS A 16 30.83 3.74 -18.70
CA LYS A 16 32.06 2.95 -18.50
C LYS A 16 33.22 3.28 -19.44
N ASP A 17 32.95 4.02 -20.50
CA ASP A 17 33.99 4.51 -21.42
C ASP A 17 34.65 5.79 -20.86
N SER A 18 34.20 6.28 -19.69
CA SER A 18 34.91 7.34 -18.97
C SER A 18 36.27 6.85 -18.49
N GLY A 19 37.31 7.67 -18.62
CA GLY A 19 38.65 7.33 -18.16
C GLY A 19 39.74 8.12 -18.87
N SER A 20 40.98 7.72 -18.60
CA SER A 20 42.17 8.33 -19.21
C SER A 20 42.52 7.64 -20.51
N TYR A 21 42.62 8.42 -21.58
CA TYR A 21 43.00 8.02 -22.92
C TYR A 21 44.38 8.55 -23.25
N PHE A 22 45.24 7.69 -23.80
CA PHE A 22 46.62 8.05 -24.14
C PHE A 22 46.86 7.87 -25.63
N CYS A 23 47.37 8.93 -26.27
CA CYS A 23 47.83 8.93 -27.64
C CYS A 23 49.36 8.99 -27.66
N SER A 24 49.98 8.10 -28.43
CA SER A 24 51.44 8.05 -28.61
C SER A 24 51.77 7.89 -30.08
N VAL A 25 52.59 8.81 -30.59
CA VAL A 25 53.01 8.86 -31.99
C VAL A 25 54.53 8.77 -32.03
N THR A 26 55.04 7.75 -32.71
CA THR A 26 56.48 7.56 -32.94
C THR A 26 56.75 7.63 -34.44
N VAL A 27 57.62 8.53 -34.85
CA VAL A 27 58.06 8.68 -36.25
C VAL A 27 59.41 8.01 -36.40
N GLN A 28 59.53 7.08 -37.35
CA GLN A 28 60.77 6.36 -37.64
C GLN A 28 61.43 6.86 -38.93
N ASP A 29 62.76 6.80 -38.96
CA ASP A 29 63.59 7.01 -40.15
C ASP A 29 63.66 5.73 -41.02
N ARG A 30 64.17 5.85 -42.25
CA ARG A 30 64.38 4.76 -43.21
C ARG A 30 65.27 3.64 -42.67
N GLN A 31 66.16 3.94 -41.72
CA GLN A 31 67.00 2.96 -41.04
C GLN A 31 66.30 2.26 -39.85
N GLY A 32 65.04 2.62 -39.54
CA GLY A 32 64.28 2.11 -38.40
C GLY A 32 64.50 2.88 -37.09
N ASN A 33 65.34 3.92 -37.09
CA ASN A 33 65.61 4.72 -35.89
C ASN A 33 64.45 5.67 -35.57
N ASN A 34 64.06 5.75 -34.30
CA ASN A 34 63.04 6.70 -33.83
C ASN A 34 63.55 8.13 -33.99
N ARG A 35 62.94 8.89 -34.90
CA ARG A 35 63.28 10.29 -35.20
C ARG A 35 62.54 11.27 -34.29
N SER A 36 61.32 10.93 -33.89
CA SER A 36 60.50 11.77 -33.01
C SER A 36 59.47 10.93 -32.27
N HIS A 37 59.19 11.31 -31.02
CA HIS A 37 58.15 10.71 -30.20
C HIS A 37 57.32 11.82 -29.57
N SER A 38 56.00 11.70 -29.64
CA SER A 38 55.07 12.65 -29.02
C SER A 38 53.94 11.88 -28.36
N SER A 39 53.55 12.30 -27.16
CA SER A 39 52.47 11.67 -26.42
C SER A 39 51.58 12.67 -25.71
N LYS A 40 50.28 12.38 -25.66
CA LYS A 40 49.27 13.19 -24.97
C LYS A 40 48.28 12.30 -24.23
N THR A 41 47.88 12.75 -23.05
CA THR A 41 46.86 12.12 -22.22
C THR A 41 45.63 13.02 -22.19
N LEU A 42 44.44 12.43 -22.32
CA LEU A 42 43.15 13.10 -22.27
C LEU A 42 42.26 12.38 -21.26
N GLU A 43 41.45 13.12 -20.51
CA GLU A 43 40.46 12.54 -19.61
C GLU A 43 39.08 12.69 -20.24
N LEU A 44 38.41 11.56 -20.45
CA LEU A 44 37.05 11.52 -20.97
C LEU A 44 36.09 11.28 -19.80
N ASP A 45 35.16 12.20 -19.57
CA ASP A 45 34.05 11.99 -18.64
C ASP A 45 32.73 11.92 -19.41
N VAL A 46 32.07 10.76 -19.33
CA VAL A 46 30.80 10.52 -20.02
C VAL A 46 29.65 10.78 -19.05
N PHE A 47 28.84 11.79 -19.37
CA PHE A 47 27.64 12.12 -18.62
C PHE A 47 26.43 11.29 -19.09
N VAL A 48 25.51 11.04 -18.16
CA VAL A 48 24.32 10.20 -18.34
C VAL A 48 23.09 10.99 -17.89
N PRO A 49 22.04 11.12 -18.72
CA PRO A 49 20.80 11.78 -18.32
C PRO A 49 20.12 11.02 -17.17
N PRO A 50 19.25 11.68 -16.39
CA PRO A 50 18.55 11.03 -15.30
C PRO A 50 17.67 9.88 -15.83
N ALA A 51 17.75 8.72 -15.18
CA ALA A 51 16.82 7.62 -15.44
C ALA A 51 15.40 8.00 -14.97
N PRO A 52 14.34 7.35 -15.49
CA PRO A 52 12.97 7.53 -15.01
C PRO A 52 12.90 7.42 -13.47
N PRO A 53 12.50 8.48 -12.76
CA PRO A 53 12.45 8.46 -11.32
C PRO A 53 11.26 7.65 -10.80
N SER A 54 11.36 7.22 -9.54
CA SER A 54 10.25 6.61 -8.79
C SER A 54 9.67 7.61 -7.81
N CYS A 55 8.34 7.75 -7.81
CA CYS A 55 7.58 8.67 -6.97
C CYS A 55 6.88 7.88 -5.84
N HIS A 56 7.02 8.33 -4.59
CA HIS A 56 6.43 7.66 -3.41
C HIS A 56 5.76 8.67 -2.47
N LEU A 57 4.66 8.25 -1.84
CA LEU A 57 4.00 9.00 -0.77
C LEU A 57 4.48 8.51 0.60
N LEU A 58 4.95 9.43 1.44
CA LEU A 58 5.35 9.15 2.81
C LEU A 58 4.35 9.81 3.78
N GLY A 59 3.67 8.97 4.56
CA GLY A 59 2.63 9.39 5.50
C GLY A 59 1.21 9.06 5.02
N VAL A 60 0.21 9.40 5.84
CA VAL A 60 -1.21 9.16 5.52
C VAL A 60 -1.86 10.49 5.16
N PRO A 61 -2.39 10.65 3.93
CA PRO A 61 -2.93 11.91 3.45
C PRO A 61 -4.33 12.13 4.01
N ARG A 62 -4.45 12.65 5.22
CA ARG A 62 -5.72 13.01 5.86
C ARG A 62 -5.83 14.52 5.98
N VAL A 63 -7.04 15.06 5.98
CA VAL A 63 -7.24 16.50 6.22
C VAL A 63 -6.57 16.91 7.55
N GLY A 64 -5.82 18.00 7.52
CA GLY A 64 -5.08 18.53 8.66
C GLY A 64 -3.71 17.89 8.92
N THR A 65 -3.36 16.78 8.26
CA THR A 65 -2.06 16.12 8.46
C THR A 65 -0.97 16.67 7.56
N ASN A 66 0.27 16.23 7.79
CA ASN A 66 1.43 16.54 6.95
C ASN A 66 1.89 15.26 6.25
N VAL A 67 2.26 15.38 4.98
CA VAL A 67 2.82 14.27 4.19
C VAL A 67 4.03 14.74 3.40
N THR A 68 4.86 13.80 2.98
CA THR A 68 6.03 14.09 2.12
C THR A 68 5.93 13.28 0.85
N LEU A 69 6.03 13.95 -0.30
CA LEU A 69 6.19 13.28 -1.59
C LEU A 69 7.69 13.12 -1.84
N SER A 70 8.11 11.92 -2.23
CA SER A 70 9.51 11.58 -2.50
C SER A 70 9.69 11.21 -3.96
N CYS A 71 10.76 11.70 -4.58
CA CYS A 71 11.10 11.41 -5.97
C CYS A 71 12.59 11.08 -6.06
N GLN A 72 12.91 9.89 -6.55
CA GLN A 72 14.28 9.39 -6.59
C GLN A 72 14.58 8.75 -7.95
N THR A 73 15.61 9.25 -8.62
CA THR A 73 16.16 8.60 -9.81
C THR A 73 17.25 7.61 -9.43
N PRO A 74 17.23 6.37 -9.96
CA PRO A 74 18.24 5.37 -9.61
C PRO A 74 19.63 5.68 -10.19
N ARG A 75 19.70 6.48 -11.27
CA ARG A 75 20.95 6.83 -11.94
C ARG A 75 20.87 8.22 -12.57
N SER A 76 21.89 9.03 -12.34
CA SER A 76 22.11 10.33 -13.00
C SER A 76 23.57 10.75 -12.82
N LYS A 77 24.24 11.14 -13.90
CA LYS A 77 25.60 11.69 -13.86
C LYS A 77 25.71 12.90 -14.78
N PRO A 78 25.90 14.12 -14.26
CA PRO A 78 26.02 14.51 -12.86
C PRO A 78 24.72 14.30 -12.06
N LEU A 79 24.80 14.52 -10.73
CA LEU A 79 23.64 14.45 -9.83
C LEU A 79 22.48 15.30 -10.36
N ALA A 80 21.28 14.72 -10.37
CA ALA A 80 20.08 15.42 -10.80
C ALA A 80 19.56 16.37 -9.71
N LEU A 81 19.02 17.50 -10.14
CA LEU A 81 18.18 18.37 -9.32
C LEU A 81 16.71 18.08 -9.60
N TYR A 82 15.89 18.23 -8.57
CA TYR A 82 14.48 17.89 -8.61
C TYR A 82 13.59 19.13 -8.52
N GLN A 83 12.52 19.12 -9.32
CA GLN A 83 11.45 20.10 -9.28
C GLN A 83 10.11 19.40 -9.21
N TRP A 84 9.23 19.89 -8.35
CA TRP A 84 7.86 19.41 -8.27
C TRP A 84 6.90 20.44 -8.82
N VAL A 85 5.94 19.95 -9.60
CA VAL A 85 4.86 20.75 -10.15
C VAL A 85 3.53 20.03 -9.97
N ARG A 86 2.47 20.80 -9.71
CA ARG A 86 1.10 20.37 -9.90
C ARG A 86 0.63 20.95 -11.23
N PRO A 87 0.26 20.13 -12.23
CA PRO A 87 -0.24 20.62 -13.51
C PRO A 87 -1.66 21.21 -13.37
N PRO A 88 -2.23 21.81 -14.44
CA PRO A 88 -3.62 22.31 -14.44
C PRO A 88 -4.63 21.23 -13.98
N PRO A 89 -5.76 21.62 -13.37
CA PRO A 89 -6.32 22.98 -13.29
C PRO A 89 -5.74 23.87 -12.17
N SER A 90 -4.98 23.31 -11.23
CA SER A 90 -4.41 24.02 -10.08
C SER A 90 -2.88 24.14 -10.19
N THR A 91 -2.41 24.80 -11.26
CA THR A 91 -0.99 24.91 -11.57
C THR A 91 -0.19 25.50 -10.41
N GLN A 92 0.80 24.76 -9.93
CA GLN A 92 1.66 25.20 -8.84
C GLN A 92 3.07 24.63 -9.00
N VAL A 93 4.09 25.47 -8.88
CA VAL A 93 5.49 25.07 -8.83
C VAL A 93 5.99 25.23 -7.40
N PHE A 94 6.69 24.23 -6.89
CA PHE A 94 7.16 24.21 -5.51
C PHE A 94 8.62 24.63 -5.40
N TYR A 95 8.96 25.33 -4.32
CA TYR A 95 10.29 25.88 -4.04
C TYR A 95 10.69 25.64 -2.57
N PRO A 96 11.98 25.83 -2.21
CA PRO A 96 12.40 25.81 -0.80
C PRO A 96 11.59 26.81 0.06
N PRO A 97 11.31 26.50 1.33
CA PRO A 97 11.79 25.34 2.09
C PRO A 97 10.90 24.09 1.98
N THR A 98 9.77 24.17 1.26
CA THR A 98 8.85 23.04 1.09
C THR A 98 9.43 21.94 0.20
N LEU A 99 10.23 22.34 -0.79
CA LEU A 99 10.96 21.46 -1.69
C LEU A 99 12.44 21.37 -1.29
N ASP A 100 12.94 20.15 -1.15
CA ASP A 100 14.37 19.84 -1.17
C ASP A 100 14.76 19.38 -2.58
N ALA A 101 15.40 20.27 -3.34
CA ALA A 101 15.77 20.03 -4.73
C ALA A 101 16.91 19.02 -4.91
N ILE A 102 17.64 18.66 -3.84
CA ILE A 102 18.73 17.67 -3.89
C ILE A 102 18.19 16.29 -3.56
N ARG A 103 17.35 16.17 -2.53
CA ARG A 103 16.74 14.89 -2.12
C ARG A 103 15.46 14.54 -2.89
N GLY A 104 14.90 15.49 -3.64
CA GLY A 104 13.66 15.29 -4.39
C GLY A 104 12.41 15.17 -3.52
N THR A 105 12.45 15.71 -2.30
CA THR A 105 11.33 15.60 -1.35
C THR A 105 10.50 16.88 -1.28
N LEU A 106 9.19 16.76 -1.41
CA LEU A 106 8.22 17.85 -1.25
C LEU A 106 7.37 17.64 0.00
N ARG A 107 7.47 18.56 0.96
CA ARG A 107 6.73 18.53 2.22
C ARG A 107 5.45 19.34 2.11
N LEU A 108 4.30 18.67 2.18
CA LEU A 108 2.98 19.28 2.21
C LEU A 108 2.48 19.28 3.65
N LYS A 109 2.12 20.46 4.17
CA LYS A 109 1.65 20.64 5.55
C LYS A 109 0.18 21.04 5.56
N ASN A 110 -0.52 20.67 6.63
CA ASN A 110 -1.92 21.00 6.88
C ASN A 110 -2.80 20.71 5.65
N LEU A 111 -2.88 19.43 5.27
CA LEU A 111 -3.55 19.01 4.05
C LEU A 111 -5.02 19.44 4.01
N THR A 112 -5.46 19.90 2.84
CA THR A 112 -6.88 20.18 2.54
C THR A 112 -7.32 19.35 1.34
N THR A 113 -8.63 19.16 1.17
CA THR A 113 -9.18 18.42 0.02
C THR A 113 -8.77 19.02 -1.32
N SER A 114 -8.60 20.36 -1.39
CA SER A 114 -8.15 21.09 -2.58
C SER A 114 -6.69 20.80 -3.00
N MET A 115 -5.91 20.16 -2.12
CA MET A 115 -4.55 19.72 -2.42
C MET A 115 -4.53 18.37 -3.13
N SER A 116 -5.66 17.67 -3.23
CA SER A 116 -5.75 16.45 -4.01
C SER A 116 -5.51 16.72 -5.49
N GLY A 117 -4.85 15.80 -6.18
CA GLY A 117 -4.55 15.91 -7.60
C GLY A 117 -3.28 15.19 -8.02
N VAL A 118 -2.90 15.37 -9.28
CA VAL A 118 -1.67 14.83 -9.84
C VAL A 118 -0.50 15.74 -9.46
N TYR A 119 0.60 15.15 -9.00
CA TYR A 119 1.87 15.81 -8.77
C TYR A 119 2.90 15.20 -9.71
N THR A 120 3.64 16.05 -10.41
CA THR A 120 4.71 15.65 -11.33
C THR A 120 6.05 16.08 -10.75
N CYS A 121 6.93 15.11 -10.57
CA CYS A 121 8.33 15.35 -10.26
C CYS A 121 9.14 15.32 -11.56
N ARG A 122 10.01 16.31 -11.75
CA ARG A 122 11.02 16.33 -12.81
C ARG A 122 12.41 16.28 -12.19
N ALA A 123 13.20 15.28 -12.58
CA ALA A 123 14.63 15.18 -12.28
C ALA A 123 15.42 15.64 -13.50
N SER A 124 16.37 16.56 -13.33
CA SER A 124 17.13 17.15 -14.44
C SER A 124 18.61 17.30 -14.10
N ASN A 125 19.46 17.05 -15.08
CA ASN A 125 20.89 17.38 -15.06
C ASN A 125 21.29 18.11 -16.36
N SER A 126 22.59 18.36 -16.56
CA SER A 126 23.11 19.07 -17.73
C SER A 126 22.90 18.35 -19.07
N VAL A 127 22.57 17.05 -19.05
CA VAL A 127 22.39 16.23 -20.26
C VAL A 127 20.92 16.03 -20.61
N GLY A 128 20.03 16.01 -19.62
CA GLY A 128 18.62 15.79 -19.88
C GLY A 128 17.75 15.78 -18.63
N SER A 129 16.51 15.33 -18.81
CA SER A 129 15.54 15.23 -17.73
C SER A 129 14.61 14.03 -17.88
N ALA A 130 14.18 13.48 -16.76
CA ALA A 130 13.14 12.46 -16.68
C ALA A 130 12.11 12.84 -15.61
N GLN A 131 10.93 12.23 -15.65
CA GLN A 131 9.82 12.62 -14.77
C GLN A 131 9.01 11.42 -14.29
N CYS A 132 8.35 11.58 -13.14
CA CYS A 132 7.31 10.67 -12.64
C CYS A 132 6.08 11.46 -12.19
N ASN A 133 4.92 10.81 -12.31
CA ASN A 133 3.65 11.37 -11.90
C ASN A 133 3.09 10.51 -10.75
N MET A 134 2.47 11.15 -9.77
CA MET A 134 1.72 10.48 -8.70
C MET A 134 0.44 11.23 -8.36
N THR A 135 -0.58 10.51 -7.93
CA THR A 135 -1.85 11.10 -7.47
C THR A 135 -1.87 11.18 -5.95
N LEU A 136 -2.10 12.37 -5.42
CA LEU A 136 -2.38 12.58 -4.01
C LEU A 136 -3.90 12.66 -3.82
N GLU A 137 -4.45 11.79 -2.98
CA GLU A 137 -5.86 11.81 -2.58
C GLU A 137 -5.94 12.09 -1.08
N VAL A 138 -6.53 13.22 -0.70
CA VAL A 138 -6.66 13.61 0.71
C VAL A 138 -7.94 13.05 1.29
N ILE A 139 -7.80 12.12 2.24
CA ILE A 139 -8.88 11.44 2.94
C ILE A 139 -9.56 12.42 3.91
N THR A 140 -10.86 12.61 3.73
CA THR A 140 -11.72 13.27 4.71
C THR A 140 -12.17 12.27 5.77
N GLY A 141 -12.18 12.68 7.04
CA GLY A 141 -12.87 11.89 8.08
C GLY A 141 -14.39 11.81 7.82
N PRO A 142 -15.14 11.05 8.65
CA PRO A 142 -16.59 11.06 8.60
C PRO A 142 -17.07 12.52 8.70
N GLY A 143 -17.83 12.97 7.71
CA GLY A 143 -18.34 14.35 7.70
C GLY A 143 -19.14 14.63 8.96
N ALA A 144 -19.14 15.88 9.43
CA ALA A 144 -19.89 16.29 10.63
C ALA A 144 -21.37 15.84 10.56
N ALA A 145 -21.96 15.82 9.37
CA ALA A 145 -23.31 15.31 9.11
C ALA A 145 -23.46 13.80 9.39
N VAL A 146 -22.46 12.99 9.06
CA VAL A 146 -22.48 11.53 9.32
C VAL A 146 -22.39 11.27 10.82
N VAL A 147 -21.51 12.00 11.52
CA VAL A 147 -21.38 11.90 12.97
C VAL A 147 -22.67 12.37 13.67
N ALA A 148 -23.21 13.52 13.27
CA ALA A 148 -24.46 14.04 13.81
C ALA A 148 -25.63 13.08 13.54
N GLY A 149 -25.74 12.53 12.33
CA GLY A 149 -26.76 11.57 11.97
C GLY A 149 -26.69 10.29 12.80
N ALA A 150 -25.48 9.76 13.04
CA ALA A 150 -25.29 8.60 13.89
C ALA A 150 -25.69 8.87 15.36
N VAL A 151 -25.34 10.04 15.90
CA VAL A 151 -25.71 10.44 17.28
C VAL A 151 -27.22 10.62 17.41
N VAL A 152 -27.84 11.37 16.49
CA VAL A 152 -29.30 11.58 16.49
C VAL A 152 -30.04 10.27 16.30
N GLY A 153 -29.60 9.43 15.35
CA GLY A 153 -30.17 8.11 15.11
C GLY A 153 -30.09 7.20 16.34
N ALA A 154 -28.95 7.20 17.04
CA ALA A 154 -28.79 6.45 18.28
C ALA A 154 -29.71 6.95 19.41
N LEU A 155 -29.84 8.27 19.58
CA LEU A 155 -30.72 8.87 20.60
C LEU A 155 -32.20 8.57 20.33
N VAL A 156 -32.65 8.71 19.08
CA VAL A 156 -34.03 8.38 18.69
C VAL A 156 -34.29 6.89 18.84
N GLY A 157 -33.36 6.03 18.41
CA GLY A 157 -33.46 4.57 18.58
C GLY A 157 -33.56 4.16 20.05
N LEU A 158 -32.71 4.72 20.92
CA LEU A 158 -32.77 4.49 22.37
C LEU A 158 -34.10 4.99 22.98
N GLY A 159 -34.59 6.15 22.55
CA GLY A 159 -35.86 6.70 23.02
C GLY A 159 -37.06 5.82 22.64
N LEU A 160 -37.09 5.32 21.40
CA LEU A 160 -38.14 4.39 20.93
C LEU A 160 -38.09 3.06 21.68
N LEU A 161 -36.89 2.51 21.91
CA LEU A 161 -36.72 1.29 22.71
C LEU A 161 -37.21 1.48 24.15
N ALA A 162 -36.87 2.61 24.79
CA ALA A 162 -37.33 2.91 26.14
C ALA A 162 -38.86 3.07 26.20
N ALA A 163 -39.47 3.75 25.23
CA ALA A 163 -40.92 3.91 25.15
C ALA A 163 -41.63 2.55 24.98
N LEU A 164 -41.11 1.67 24.11
CA LEU A 164 -41.63 0.31 23.94
C LEU A 164 -41.55 -0.48 25.25
N VAL A 165 -40.42 -0.42 25.95
CA VAL A 165 -40.26 -1.09 27.25
C VAL A 165 -41.26 -0.56 28.28
N LEU A 166 -41.47 0.76 28.36
CA LEU A 166 -42.45 1.36 29.27
C LEU A 166 -43.89 0.94 28.92
N LEU A 167 -44.23 0.87 27.63
CA LEU A 167 -45.54 0.38 27.19
C LEU A 167 -45.75 -1.10 27.55
N CYS A 168 -44.74 -1.96 27.35
CA CYS A 168 -44.80 -3.36 27.73
C CYS A 168 -44.94 -3.54 29.25
N GLN A 169 -44.20 -2.75 30.06
CA GLN A 169 -44.35 -2.79 31.52
C GLN A 169 -45.73 -2.33 31.99
N ARG A 170 -46.31 -1.32 31.33
CA ARG A 170 -47.68 -0.86 31.63
C ARG A 170 -48.73 -1.92 31.29
N GLN A 171 -48.60 -2.61 30.17
CA GLN A 171 -49.50 -3.71 29.81
C GLN A 171 -49.35 -4.92 30.74
N GLY A 172 -48.12 -5.26 31.15
CA GLY A 172 -47.89 -6.33 32.14
C GLY A 172 -48.52 -6.03 33.50
N LYS A 173 -48.42 -4.78 33.98
CA LYS A 173 -49.06 -4.36 35.23
C LYS A 173 -50.59 -4.27 35.16
N ALA A 174 -51.17 -4.04 33.98
CA ALA A 174 -52.62 -4.04 33.80
C ALA A 174 -53.21 -5.45 33.65
N LEU A 175 -52.40 -6.44 33.28
CA LEU A 175 -52.82 -7.84 33.15
C LEU A 175 -52.70 -8.63 34.48
N GLU A 176 -51.87 -8.16 35.42
CA GLU A 176 -51.66 -8.81 36.72
C GLU A 176 -52.73 -8.48 37.79
N GLU A 177 -53.69 -7.59 37.48
CA GLU A 177 -54.81 -7.22 38.35
C GLU A 177 -56.15 -7.51 37.66
N PRO A 178 -56.47 -8.79 37.40
CA PRO A 178 -57.56 -9.46 38.13
C PRO A 178 -57.38 -10.99 38.17
N ALA A 179 -56.60 -11.54 39.11
CA ALA A 179 -56.53 -13.00 39.30
C ALA A 179 -56.35 -13.47 40.75
N ASN A 180 -56.54 -12.59 41.75
CA ASN A 180 -56.57 -12.98 43.16
C ASN A 180 -57.83 -12.44 43.83
N ASP A 181 -58.99 -12.93 43.39
CA ASP A 181 -60.23 -12.85 44.17
C ASP A 181 -60.78 -14.27 44.29
N ILE A 182 -60.20 -15.06 45.20
CA ILE A 182 -60.78 -16.31 45.68
C ILE A 182 -61.54 -15.97 46.95
N LYS A 183 -62.82 -15.63 46.78
CA LYS A 183 -63.78 -15.52 47.88
C LYS A 183 -64.87 -16.56 47.66
N GLU A 184 -64.75 -17.69 48.34
CA GLU A 184 -65.92 -18.42 48.83
C GLU A 184 -65.52 -19.35 49.98
N ASP A 185 -65.96 -18.96 51.19
CA ASP A 185 -65.94 -19.78 52.40
C ASP A 185 -66.83 -21.01 52.20
N ALA A 186 -66.22 -22.19 52.08
CA ALA A 186 -66.96 -23.45 52.11
C ALA A 186 -67.25 -23.82 53.58
N VAL A 187 -68.54 -23.92 53.92
CA VAL A 187 -69.03 -24.44 55.21
C VAL A 187 -68.61 -25.90 55.39
N ALA A 188 -67.96 -26.21 56.52
CA ALA A 188 -67.52 -27.55 56.87
C ALA A 188 -68.71 -28.50 57.18
N PRO A 189 -68.83 -29.65 56.50
CA PRO A 189 -69.79 -30.68 56.87
C PRO A 189 -69.38 -31.37 58.18
N ARG A 190 -70.36 -31.64 59.05
CA ARG A 190 -70.17 -32.28 60.34
C ARG A 190 -69.78 -33.77 60.20
N THR A 191 -68.93 -34.18 61.14
CA THR A 191 -68.36 -35.51 61.36
C THR A 191 -69.40 -36.53 61.85
N LEU A 192 -69.16 -37.83 61.57
CA LEU A 192 -69.45 -39.04 62.38
C LEU A 192 -69.05 -40.31 61.56
N PRO A 193 -68.87 -41.51 62.17
CA PRO A 193 -67.62 -42.04 62.71
C PRO A 193 -67.01 -43.23 61.92
N TRP A 194 -65.71 -43.46 62.13
CA TRP A 194 -64.88 -44.57 61.60
C TRP A 194 -65.33 -45.98 62.09
N PRO A 195 -65.01 -47.06 61.36
CA PRO A 195 -63.77 -47.87 61.59
C PRO A 195 -63.20 -48.51 60.29
N LYS A 196 -62.06 -49.20 60.18
CA LYS A 196 -60.75 -49.34 60.84
C LYS A 196 -60.00 -50.42 60.00
N GLY A 197 -58.70 -50.27 59.74
CA GLY A 197 -57.82 -51.28 59.14
C GLY A 197 -56.70 -50.59 58.32
N SER A 198 -55.55 -50.21 58.91
CA SER A 198 -54.34 -51.03 59.15
C SER A 198 -53.66 -51.40 57.81
N ASP A 199 -52.37 -51.15 57.54
CA ASP A 199 -51.18 -51.19 58.39
C ASP A 199 -49.97 -50.45 57.77
N THR A 200 -49.07 -49.99 58.66
CA THR A 200 -47.58 -49.94 58.58
C THR A 200 -46.86 -49.02 57.57
N ILE A 201 -46.12 -48.00 58.04
CA ILE A 201 -44.62 -47.96 58.22
C ILE A 201 -43.88 -47.85 56.86
N SER A 202 -42.90 -46.99 56.56
CA SER A 202 -41.98 -46.12 57.28
C SER A 202 -41.34 -45.12 56.28
N LYS A 203 -40.66 -44.13 56.86
CA LYS A 203 -39.86 -43.00 56.36
C LYS A 203 -38.87 -43.19 55.19
N ASN A 204 -38.61 -42.02 54.58
CA ASN A 204 -37.35 -41.42 54.11
C ASN A 204 -36.83 -41.70 52.69
N GLY A 205 -36.86 -40.62 51.88
CA GLY A 205 -35.71 -39.96 51.24
C GLY A 205 -34.83 -40.75 50.26
N THR A 206 -34.57 -40.18 49.07
CA THR A 206 -33.25 -39.65 48.63
C THR A 206 -33.29 -39.32 47.13
N LEU A 207 -32.58 -38.24 46.77
CA LEU A 207 -32.21 -37.78 45.43
C LEU A 207 -31.69 -38.90 44.51
N SER A 208 -31.87 -38.74 43.20
CA SER A 208 -31.16 -39.55 42.20
C SER A 208 -30.55 -38.65 41.13
N SER A 209 -29.23 -38.49 41.22
CA SER A 209 -28.33 -38.20 40.10
C SER A 209 -27.99 -39.51 39.39
N VAL A 210 -27.81 -39.48 38.07
CA VAL A 210 -26.99 -40.49 37.38
C VAL A 210 -26.20 -39.82 36.26
N THR A 211 -24.89 -39.74 36.51
CA THR A 211 -23.83 -39.65 35.52
C THR A 211 -23.26 -41.05 35.37
N SER A 212 -23.04 -41.55 34.15
CA SER A 212 -22.02 -42.58 33.92
C SER A 212 -21.64 -42.69 32.44
N SER A 213 -20.36 -42.46 32.17
CA SER A 213 -19.61 -42.96 31.02
C SER A 213 -19.48 -44.49 31.07
N PRO A 214 -18.86 -45.12 30.06
CA PRO A 214 -17.54 -45.70 30.35
C PRO A 214 -16.47 -45.48 29.28
N ALA A 215 -15.24 -45.44 29.78
CA ALA A 215 -13.98 -45.36 29.08
C ALA A 215 -13.52 -46.72 28.55
N LEU A 216 -12.51 -46.72 27.67
CA LEU A 216 -11.30 -47.56 27.80
C LEU A 216 -10.15 -46.97 26.95
N ARG A 217 -8.97 -46.93 27.56
CA ARG A 217 -7.60 -46.54 27.09
C ARG A 217 -6.72 -47.81 27.26
N PRO A 218 -5.38 -47.84 27.03
CA PRO A 218 -4.43 -47.14 26.11
C PRO A 218 -3.40 -48.20 25.53
N PRO A 219 -2.07 -47.99 25.31
CA PRO A 219 -1.20 -46.81 25.17
C PRO A 219 -0.08 -46.85 24.06
N GLN A 220 0.69 -45.75 24.01
CA GLN A 220 2.11 -45.56 23.57
C GLN A 220 2.43 -45.09 22.11
N GLY A 221 3.20 -43.97 22.03
CA GLY A 221 3.76 -43.34 20.80
C GLY A 221 5.09 -43.99 20.35
N PRO A 222 6.07 -43.30 19.70
CA PRO A 222 6.22 -41.85 19.40
C PRO A 222 6.77 -41.44 17.98
N ARG A 223 6.69 -40.13 17.67
CA ARG A 223 7.60 -39.21 16.92
C ARG A 223 8.20 -39.54 15.50
N ARG A 224 7.80 -38.71 14.50
CA ARG A 224 8.52 -37.98 13.36
C ARG A 224 9.54 -38.75 12.45
N PRO A 225 10.08 -38.22 11.31
CA PRO A 225 9.80 -37.01 10.48
C PRO A 225 9.84 -37.20 8.91
N VAL A 226 9.45 -36.16 8.15
CA VAL A 226 9.92 -35.67 6.80
C VAL A 226 10.04 -36.64 5.59
N ALA A 227 9.43 -36.27 4.43
CA ALA A 227 10.05 -36.39 3.09
C ALA A 227 9.21 -35.81 1.92
N VAL A 228 9.84 -34.87 1.19
CA VAL A 228 10.04 -34.81 -0.28
C VAL A 228 8.86 -34.55 -1.25
N THR A 229 9.06 -33.49 -2.05
CA THR A 229 8.40 -33.03 -3.30
C THR A 229 8.34 -34.11 -4.41
N PRO A 230 7.49 -33.98 -5.45
CA PRO A 230 8.00 -33.33 -6.67
C PRO A 230 6.98 -32.47 -7.45
N THR A 231 7.58 -31.62 -8.28
CA THR A 231 7.08 -30.74 -9.35
C THR A 231 6.06 -31.38 -10.30
N PRO A 232 5.30 -30.57 -11.04
CA PRO A 232 5.42 -30.65 -12.50
C PRO A 232 5.48 -29.30 -13.23
N SER A 233 6.24 -29.32 -14.32
CA SER A 233 6.51 -28.27 -15.32
C SER A 233 5.36 -28.14 -16.35
N PRO A 234 5.42 -27.18 -17.30
CA PRO A 234 4.26 -26.47 -17.83
C PRO A 234 3.61 -27.10 -19.07
N GLY A 235 2.28 -27.04 -19.13
CA GLY A 235 1.49 -27.31 -20.32
C GLY A 235 1.44 -26.12 -21.27
N ARG A 236 1.86 -26.34 -22.51
CA ARG A 236 1.71 -25.48 -23.68
C ARG A 236 0.32 -25.69 -24.29
N VAL A 237 -0.42 -24.62 -24.58
CA VAL A 237 -1.57 -24.63 -25.50
C VAL A 237 -1.51 -23.37 -26.40
N PRO A 238 -1.82 -23.46 -27.71
CA PRO A 238 -1.55 -22.42 -28.70
C PRO A 238 -2.80 -21.59 -29.11
N THR A 239 -2.62 -20.82 -30.18
CA THR A 239 -3.59 -20.17 -31.10
C THR A 239 -4.14 -18.78 -30.77
N SER A 240 -3.56 -17.80 -31.47
CA SER A 240 -4.18 -16.82 -32.38
C SER A 240 -5.58 -16.27 -32.08
N ALA A 241 -5.65 -14.94 -31.92
CA ALA A 241 -6.39 -13.97 -32.76
C ALA A 241 -7.06 -12.88 -31.93
N LEU A 242 -6.64 -11.61 -32.12
CA LEU A 242 -7.56 -10.49 -32.27
C LEU A 242 -6.83 -9.22 -32.73
N SER A 243 -7.55 -8.48 -33.56
CA SER A 243 -7.09 -7.49 -34.52
C SER A 243 -7.23 -6.06 -33.98
N ARG A 244 -6.52 -5.13 -34.65
CA ARG A 244 -6.81 -3.69 -34.81
C ARG A 244 -6.74 -2.79 -33.57
N LYS A 245 -5.77 -1.86 -33.58
CA LYS A 245 -5.99 -0.43 -33.93
C LYS A 245 -4.69 0.39 -33.85
N GLY A 246 -4.39 1.11 -34.93
CA GLY A 246 -3.76 2.44 -34.96
C GLY A 246 -2.37 2.62 -34.34
N ALA A 247 -1.31 2.44 -35.13
CA ALA A 247 0.00 3.01 -34.82
C ALA A 247 0.05 4.48 -35.29
N VAL A 248 0.38 5.38 -34.38
CA VAL A 248 0.68 6.81 -34.64
C VAL A 248 2.21 6.93 -34.87
N PRO A 249 2.68 7.69 -35.88
CA PRO A 249 4.12 7.82 -36.11
C PRO A 249 4.78 8.65 -35.00
N VAL A 250 5.81 8.10 -34.36
CA VAL A 250 6.69 8.84 -33.46
C VAL A 250 7.70 9.61 -34.30
N MET A 251 7.55 10.93 -34.34
CA MET A 251 8.60 11.82 -34.84
C MET A 251 9.81 11.77 -33.90
N VAL A 252 10.94 11.30 -34.43
CA VAL A 252 12.26 11.38 -33.79
C VAL A 252 12.81 12.78 -34.09
N PRO A 253 13.17 13.62 -33.09
CA PRO A 253 13.90 14.83 -33.38
C PRO A 253 15.34 14.48 -33.80
N ALA A 254 15.76 15.08 -34.91
CA ALA A 254 17.09 14.98 -35.48
C ALA A 254 18.17 15.38 -34.46
N GLN A 255 19.10 14.46 -34.19
CA GLN A 255 20.35 14.78 -33.51
C GLN A 255 21.26 15.53 -34.49
N ASN A 256 21.43 16.84 -34.26
CA ASN A 256 22.50 17.61 -34.88
C ASN A 256 23.70 17.71 -33.95
N GLN A 257 24.81 17.14 -34.44
CA GLN A 257 26.18 17.67 -34.49
C GLN A 257 26.89 17.98 -33.16
N ALA A 258 27.89 17.17 -32.78
CA ALA A 258 29.29 17.22 -33.24
C ALA A 258 30.16 18.13 -32.35
N GLY A 259 30.81 17.52 -31.36
CA GLY A 259 31.98 18.08 -30.70
C GLY A 259 33.23 17.42 -31.26
N SER A 260 34.02 18.17 -32.02
CA SER A 260 35.38 17.80 -32.44
C SER A 260 36.34 18.46 -31.46
N LEU A 261 37.12 17.66 -30.72
CA LEU A 261 38.30 18.16 -30.02
C LEU A 261 39.52 17.74 -30.84
N VAL A 262 40.26 18.76 -31.30
CA VAL A 262 41.59 18.66 -31.92
C VAL A 262 42.62 18.41 -30.83
#